data_AF-A0A3N0YNM8-F1
#
_entry.id   AF-A0A3N0YNM8-F1
#
_cell.length_a   1.000
_cell.length_b   1.000
_cell.length_c   1.000
_cell.angle_alpha   90.00
_cell.angle_beta   90.00
_cell.angle_gamma   90.00
#
_symmetry.space_group_name_H-M   'P 1'
#
loop_
_entity.id
_entity.type
_entity.pdbx_description
1 polymer ?
#
loop_
_entity_poly.entity_id
_entity_poly.type
_entity_poly.pdbx_seq_one_letter_code
_entity_poly.pdbx_strand_id
1 'polypeptide(L)' 'MKIWSTEHIFSYPWETVIKAAMRKYPNPMNPSVVGVDVLDRNLDTHGRLHSHRLLSTEWGLPGIVRAVR' A
#
# COMPACT_ATOMS: atom_id res chain seq x y z
N MET A 1 -9.07 -15.62 -13.04
CA MET A 1 -8.17 -15.24 -14.15
C MET A 1 -7.09 -14.31 -13.61
N LYS A 2 -5.81 -14.56 -13.94
CA LYS A 2 -4.70 -13.65 -13.61
C LYS A 2 -4.44 -12.77 -14.83
N ILE A 3 -4.73 -11.47 -14.71
CA ILE A 3 -4.66 -10.51 -15.83
C ILE A 3 -3.20 -10.09 -16.12
N TRP A 4 -2.32 -10.10 -15.10
CA TRP A 4 -0.92 -9.72 -15.24
C TRP A 4 -0.02 -10.33 -14.14
N SER A 5 1.29 -10.44 -14.42
CA SER A 5 2.33 -10.87 -13.48
C SER A 5 3.63 -10.13 -13.75
N THR A 6 4.33 -9.71 -12.70
CA THR A 6 5.68 -9.16 -12.79
C THR A 6 6.55 -9.70 -11.67
N GLU A 7 7.85 -9.69 -11.89
CA GLU A 7 8.87 -10.01 -10.90
C GLU A 7 9.90 -8.89 -10.88
N HIS A 8 10.32 -8.50 -9.66
CA HIS A 8 11.32 -7.45 -9.46
C HIS A 8 12.22 -7.82 -8.29
N ILE A 9 13.52 -7.62 -8.47
CA ILE A 9 14.55 -7.90 -7.45
C ILE A 9 14.99 -6.58 -6.83
N PHE A 10 14.82 -6.45 -5.52
CA PHE A 10 15.41 -5.35 -4.74
C PHE A 10 16.79 -5.77 -4.24
N SER A 11 17.81 -4.96 -4.52
CA SER A 11 19.20 -5.20 -4.06
C SER A 11 19.40 -4.81 -2.59
N TYR A 12 18.52 -5.25 -1.69
CA TYR A 12 18.55 -4.99 -0.25
C TYR A 12 18.17 -6.25 0.54
N PRO A 13 18.68 -6.45 1.77
CA PRO A 13 18.26 -7.54 2.64
C PRO A 13 16.75 -7.57 2.86
N TRP A 14 16.19 -8.77 3.05
CA TRP A 14 14.75 -8.97 3.23
C TRP A 14 14.19 -8.12 4.37
N GLU A 15 14.92 -8.00 5.48
CA GLU A 15 14.54 -7.23 6.66
C GLU A 15 14.36 -5.74 6.34
N THR A 16 15.17 -5.21 5.43
CA THR A 16 15.08 -3.82 4.97
C THR A 16 13.88 -3.64 4.06
N VAL A 17 13.68 -4.57 3.11
CA VAL A 17 12.58 -4.52 2.15
C VAL A 17 11.22 -4.62 2.86
N ILE A 18 11.06 -5.54 3.82
CA ILE A 18 9.80 -5.70 4.54
C ILE A 18 9.51 -4.49 5.46
N LYS A 19 10.52 -3.94 6.14
CA LYS A 19 10.36 -2.71 6.93
C LYS A 19 9.96 -1.53 6.06
N ALA A 20 10.57 -1.39 4.88
CA ALA A 20 10.20 -0.38 3.90
C ALA A 20 8.78 -0.57 3.37
N ALA A 21 8.35 -1.80 3.10
CA ALA A 21 6.99 -2.10 2.65
C ALA A 21 5.92 -1.80 3.74
N MET A 22 6.27 -2.01 5.02
CA MET A 22 5.38 -1.66 6.13
C MET A 22 5.25 -0.15 6.33
N ARG A 23 6.32 0.61 6.04
CA ARG A 23 6.40 2.08 6.16
C ARG A 23 6.47 2.78 4.80
N LYS A 24 5.85 2.19 3.77
CA LYS A 24 5.97 2.65 2.37
C LYS A 24 5.44 4.06 2.18
N TYR A 25 4.48 4.48 3.00
CA TYR A 25 3.83 5.78 2.91
C TYR A 25 4.04 6.59 4.20
N PRO A 26 4.13 7.93 4.08
CA PRO A 26 4.09 8.70 2.83
C PRO A 26 5.39 8.56 2.01
N ASN A 27 5.32 8.68 0.67
CA ASN A 27 6.50 8.76 -0.19
C ASN A 27 6.26 9.70 -1.40
N PRO A 28 7.30 10.41 -1.90
CA PRO A 28 7.15 11.35 -3.02
C PRO A 28 6.69 10.74 -4.35
N MET A 29 6.93 9.44 -4.56
CA MET A 29 6.62 8.76 -5.83
C MET A 29 5.13 8.44 -5.97
N ASN A 30 4.38 8.45 -4.86
CA ASN A 30 2.95 8.21 -4.88
C ASN A 30 2.25 9.14 -3.87
N PRO A 31 2.08 10.42 -4.23
CA PRO A 31 1.48 11.44 -3.37
C PRO A 31 -0.03 11.25 -3.19
N SER A 32 -0.69 10.46 -4.04
CA SER A 32 -2.13 10.21 -3.96
C SER A 32 -2.55 9.42 -2.73
N VAL A 33 -1.64 8.69 -2.08
CA VAL A 33 -1.94 8.01 -0.81
C VAL A 33 -1.81 9.02 0.32
N VAL A 34 -2.95 9.53 0.78
CA VAL A 34 -3.03 10.60 1.79
C VAL A 34 -3.09 10.08 3.22
N GLY A 35 -3.50 8.82 3.42
CA GLY A 35 -3.61 8.22 4.75
C GLY A 35 -3.41 6.71 4.73
N VAL A 36 -2.84 6.17 5.81
CA VAL A 36 -2.66 4.73 6.02
C VAL A 36 -2.91 4.42 7.48
N ASP A 37 -3.94 3.60 7.74
CA ASP A 37 -4.29 3.14 9.08
C ASP A 37 -4.12 1.62 9.18
N VAL A 38 -3.65 1.14 10.33
CA VAL A 38 -3.62 -0.29 10.66
C VAL A 38 -4.85 -0.60 11.50
N LEU A 39 -5.81 -1.33 10.91
CA LEU A 39 -7.07 -1.66 11.58
C LEU A 39 -6.92 -2.83 12.56
N ASP A 40 -6.13 -3.83 12.16
CA ASP A 40 -5.86 -5.02 12.99
C ASP A 40 -4.46 -5.56 12.69
N ARG A 41 -3.81 -6.12 13.71
CA ARG A 41 -2.51 -6.79 13.57
C ARG A 41 -2.35 -7.89 14.60
N ASN A 42 -2.21 -9.12 14.13
CA ASN A 42 -2.10 -10.30 14.97
C ASN A 42 -1.07 -11.29 14.41
N LEU A 43 -0.63 -12.21 15.28
CA LEU A 43 0.16 -13.37 14.90
C LEU A 43 -0.77 -14.59 14.83
N ASP A 44 -0.67 -15.38 13.78
CA ASP A 44 -1.34 -16.67 13.73
C ASP A 44 -0.63 -17.73 14.57
N THR A 45 -1.24 -18.91 14.69
CA THR A 45 -0.68 -20.06 15.44
C THR A 45 0.65 -20.57 14.86
N HIS A 46 1.03 -20.15 13.65
CA HIS A 46 2.27 -20.50 12.98
C HIS A 46 3.30 -19.36 13.04
N GLY A 47 3.03 -18.28 13.79
CA GLY A 47 3.92 -17.14 13.96
C GLY A 47 3.97 -16.18 12.78
N ARG A 48 3.01 -16.23 11.85
CA ARG A 48 2.95 -15.28 10.72
C ARG A 48 2.20 -14.03 11.13
N LEU A 49 2.75 -12.88 10.75
CA LEU A 49 2.16 -11.57 11.02
C LEU A 49 1.10 -11.22 9.98
N HIS A 50 -0.15 -11.13 10.42
CA HIS A 50 -1.26 -10.62 9.61
C HIS A 50 -1.49 -9.15 9.95
N SER A 51 -1.69 -8.31 8.95
CA SER A 51 -1.94 -6.88 9.14
C SER A 51 -3.01 -6.40 8.16
N HIS A 52 -4.14 -5.96 8.69
CA HIS A 52 -5.19 -5.31 7.92
C HIS A 52 -4.96 -3.81 7.93
N ARG A 53 -4.83 -3.22 6.74
CA ARG A 53 -4.56 -1.79 6.57
C ARG A 53 -5.60 -1.15 5.67
N LEU A 54 -6.08 0.03 6.08
CA LEU A 54 -6.91 0.90 5.27
C LEU A 54 -6.02 1.98 4.65
N LEU A 55 -6.09 2.13 3.33
CA LEU A 55 -5.35 3.17 2.61
C LEU A 55 -6.36 4.16 2.04
N SER A 56 -6.21 5.42 2.44
CA SER A 56 -6.99 6.55 1.94
C SER A 56 -6.26 7.15 0.75
N THR A 57 -6.94 7.23 -0.39
CA THR A 57 -6.37 7.78 -1.62
C THR A 57 -7.21 8.92 -2.15
N GLU A 58 -6.54 10.00 -2.54
CA GLU A 58 -7.16 11.11 -3.27
C GLU A 58 -6.74 11.02 -4.73
N TRP A 59 -7.76 10.86 -5.58
CA TRP A 59 -7.59 10.85 -7.03
C TRP A 59 -8.10 12.17 -7.59
N GLY A 60 -7.27 12.84 -8.38
CA GLY A 60 -7.72 14.01 -9.14
C GLY A 60 -8.73 13.56 -10.18
N LEU A 61 -10.02 13.82 -9.95
CA LEU A 61 -11.04 13.64 -10.97
C LEU A 61 -10.85 14.73 -12.04
N PRO A 62 -10.82 14.38 -13.34
CA PRO A 62 -10.81 15.39 -14.40
C PRO A 62 -11.97 16.36 -14.23
N GLY A 63 -11.70 17.66 -14.35
CA GLY A 63 -12.69 18.72 -14.09
C GLY A 63 -14.01 18.57 -14.88
N ILE A 64 -13.97 17.90 -16.03
CA ILE A 64 -15.13 17.55 -16.86
C ILE A 64 -16.15 16.66 -16.14
N VAL A 65 -15.73 15.82 -15.19
CA VAL A 65 -16.62 14.91 -14.45
C VAL A 65 -17.17 15.56 -13.18
N ARG A 66 -16.66 16.74 -12.78
CA ARG A 66 -17.01 17.43 -11.54
C ARG A 66 -18.37 18.16 -11.59
N ALA A 67 -19.10 18.03 -12.70
CA ALA A 67 -20.38 18.71 -12.96
C ALA A 67 -21.62 17.99 -12.38
N VAL A 68 -21.46 16.87 -11.67
CA VAL A 68 -22.58 16.24 -10.95
C VAL A 68 -22.59 16.78 -9.52
N ARG A 69 -23.34 17.86 -9.31
CA ARG A 69 -23.73 18.36 -7.99
C ARG A 69 -25.25 18.34 -7.88
#